data_AF-A0A354B2A5-F1
#
_entry.id   AF-A0A354B2A5-F1
#
_cell.length_a   1.000
_cell.length_b   1.000
_cell.length_c   1.000
_cell.angle_alpha   90.00
_cell.angle_beta   90.00
_cell.angle_gamma   90.00
#
_symmetry.space_group_name_H-M   'P 1'
#
loop_
_entity.id
_entity.type
_entity.pdbx_description
1 polymer ?
#
loop_
_entity_poly.entity_id
_entity_poly.type
_entity_poly.pdbx_seq_one_letter_code
_entity_poly.pdbx_strand_id
1 'polypeptide(L)'
;MADLRAQLLPVLAWLLLALALRWLVVEPRWIPSDSMLPTLRQQDRVLVEKLRVRLHRPLPIGTVVVFRPPPPLQAAGYDPKAALIKRVVARAGDRVEVRQGLLWRNGAPVASDWAAAPMDYQLQPFTLAAGQLLVLGDNRNASLDSHLWGPLPEEELIGTAIWRYWPLNRFGLLSRQLSRREIRIYAPSTAPLAAEHLG
;
A
#
# COMPACT_ATOMS: atom_id res chain seq x y z
N MET A 1 -15.45 6.35 -51.43
CA MET A 1 -14.24 5.95 -50.66
C MET A 1 -13.54 7.12 -49.94
N ALA A 2 -13.75 8.39 -50.32
CA ALA A 2 -13.15 9.54 -49.61
C ALA A 2 -13.70 9.74 -48.18
N ASP A 3 -14.97 9.40 -47.93
CA ASP A 3 -15.63 9.54 -46.62
C ASP A 3 -15.05 8.63 -45.52
N LEU A 4 -14.67 7.39 -45.88
CA LEU A 4 -14.22 6.42 -44.89
C LEU A 4 -12.86 6.84 -44.29
N ARG A 5 -11.95 7.40 -45.09
CA ARG A 5 -10.64 7.88 -44.62
C ARG A 5 -10.76 9.11 -43.71
N ALA A 6 -11.70 10.02 -44.00
CA ALA A 6 -11.96 11.19 -43.18
C ALA A 6 -12.54 10.84 -41.80
N GLN A 7 -13.29 9.74 -41.69
CA GLN A 7 -13.83 9.24 -40.42
C GLN A 7 -12.85 8.33 -39.65
N LEU A 8 -11.96 7.61 -40.36
CA LEU A 8 -10.97 6.71 -39.72
C LEU A 8 -9.84 7.46 -39.00
N LEU A 9 -9.38 8.59 -39.55
CA LEU A 9 -8.31 9.40 -38.95
C LEU A 9 -8.61 9.87 -37.51
N PRO A 10 -9.76 10.51 -37.22
CA PRO A 10 -10.08 10.94 -35.86
C PRO A 10 -10.29 9.76 -34.91
N VAL A 11 -10.88 8.65 -35.37
CA VAL A 11 -11.03 7.44 -34.54
C VAL A 11 -9.67 6.88 -34.14
N LEU A 12 -8.74 6.79 -35.08
CA LEU A 12 -7.37 6.34 -34.79
C LEU A 12 -6.66 7.31 -33.84
N ALA A 13 -6.81 8.63 -34.04
CA ALA A 13 -6.24 9.63 -33.15
C ALA A 13 -6.79 9.51 -31.71
N TRP A 14 -8.11 9.35 -31.55
CA TRP A 14 -8.73 9.11 -30.24
C TRP A 14 -8.28 7.80 -29.59
N LEU A 15 -8.14 6.72 -30.37
CA LEU A 15 -7.63 5.45 -29.88
C LEU A 15 -6.19 5.59 -29.37
N LEU A 16 -5.31 6.22 -30.15
CA LEU A 16 -3.92 6.46 -29.76
C LEU A 16 -3.82 7.36 -28.53
N LEU A 17 -4.62 8.43 -28.48
CA LEU A 17 -4.69 9.30 -27.31
C LEU A 17 -5.17 8.53 -26.06
N ALA A 18 -6.21 7.71 -26.20
CA ALA A 18 -6.71 6.87 -25.10
C ALA A 18 -5.65 5.87 -24.61
N LEU A 19 -4.90 5.25 -25.52
CA LEU A 19 -3.81 4.33 -25.17
C LEU A 19 -2.64 5.06 -24.49
N ALA A 20 -2.26 6.25 -24.96
CA ALA A 20 -1.22 7.07 -24.35
C ALA A 20 -1.61 7.53 -22.94
N LEU A 21 -2.83 8.04 -22.77
CA LEU A 21 -3.37 8.43 -21.46
C LEU A 21 -3.45 7.22 -20.52
N ARG A 22 -3.88 6.06 -21.03
CA ARG A 22 -3.89 4.82 -20.25
C ARG A 22 -2.48 4.43 -19.78
N TRP A 23 -1.47 4.49 -20.65
CA TRP A 23 -0.09 4.16 -20.29
C TRP A 23 0.50 5.11 -19.25
N LEU A 24 0.08 6.38 -19.28
CA LEU A 24 0.49 7.37 -18.29
C LEU A 24 -0.10 7.10 -16.90
N VAL A 25 -1.30 6.50 -16.83
CA VAL A 25 -2.06 6.30 -15.58
C VAL A 25 -1.85 4.92 -14.97
N VAL A 26 -1.75 3.87 -15.79
CA VAL A 26 -1.68 2.47 -15.32
C VAL A 26 -0.47 1.75 -15.89
N GLU A 27 0.28 1.07 -15.02
CA GLU A 27 1.44 0.27 -15.38
C GLU A 27 1.27 -1.19 -14.93
N PRO A 28 1.40 -2.18 -15.83
CA PRO A 28 1.46 -3.59 -15.44
C PRO A 28 2.82 -3.92 -14.81
N ARG A 29 2.82 -4.65 -13.69
CA ARG A 29 4.04 -5.16 -13.04
C ARG A 29 3.91 -6.63 -12.68
N TRP A 30 5.02 -7.35 -12.73
CA TRP A 30 5.13 -8.72 -12.24
C TRP A 30 5.72 -8.73 -10.83
N ILE A 31 5.37 -9.72 -10.02
CA ILE A 31 5.81 -9.85 -8.63
C ILE A 31 7.00 -10.81 -8.53
N PRO A 32 8.19 -10.34 -8.08
CA PRO A 32 9.40 -11.14 -8.05
C PRO A 32 9.66 -11.89 -6.74
N SER A 33 8.92 -11.61 -5.66
CA SER A 33 9.23 -12.13 -4.32
C SER A 33 8.00 -12.50 -3.49
N ASP A 34 8.24 -13.23 -2.41
CA ASP A 34 7.22 -13.74 -1.48
C ASP A 34 6.96 -12.83 -0.27
N SER A 35 7.53 -11.62 -0.24
CA SER A 35 7.35 -10.67 0.88
C SER A 35 5.89 -10.25 1.11
N MET A 36 5.03 -10.50 0.13
CA MET A 36 3.61 -10.14 0.15
C MET A 36 2.68 -11.36 0.24
N LEU A 37 3.20 -12.56 0.57
CA LEU A 37 2.35 -13.71 0.88
C LEU A 37 1.45 -13.42 2.09
N PRO A 38 0.20 -13.90 2.12
CA PRO A 38 -0.47 -14.70 1.09
C PRO A 38 -1.11 -13.88 -0.05
N THR A 39 -1.16 -12.55 0.08
CA THR A 39 -1.85 -11.66 -0.86
C THR A 39 -1.29 -11.73 -2.27
N LEU A 40 0.03 -11.59 -2.42
CA LEU A 40 0.73 -11.68 -3.70
C LEU A 40 1.74 -12.80 -3.64
N ARG A 41 1.78 -13.61 -4.69
CA ARG A 41 2.73 -14.70 -4.89
C ARG A 41 3.70 -14.31 -6.01
N GLN A 42 4.87 -14.94 -6.02
CA GLN A 42 5.75 -14.86 -7.19
C GLN A 42 4.96 -15.15 -8.48
N GLN A 43 5.32 -14.46 -9.56
CA GLN A 43 4.69 -14.54 -10.89
C GLN A 43 3.28 -13.93 -11.01
N ASP A 44 2.67 -13.46 -9.92
CA ASP A 44 1.46 -12.65 -10.02
C ASP A 44 1.74 -11.41 -10.88
N ARG A 45 0.72 -10.95 -11.62
CA ARG A 45 0.78 -9.68 -12.33
C ARG A 45 -0.27 -8.72 -11.81
N VAL A 46 0.16 -7.50 -11.53
CA VAL A 46 -0.65 -6.46 -10.91
C VAL A 46 -0.73 -5.22 -11.78
N LEU A 47 -1.85 -4.52 -11.71
CA LEU A 47 -2.01 -3.18 -12.29
C LEU A 47 -1.70 -2.14 -11.22
N VAL A 48 -0.78 -1.23 -11.55
CA VAL A 48 -0.37 -0.13 -10.69
C VAL A 48 -0.94 1.17 -11.24
N GLU A 49 -1.81 1.84 -10.48
CA GLU A 49 -2.25 3.19 -10.82
C GLU A 49 -1.31 4.24 -10.24
N LYS A 50 -0.98 5.26 -11.03
CA LYS A 50 -0.01 6.31 -10.65
C LYS A 50 -0.68 7.63 -10.27
N LEU A 51 -1.98 7.76 -10.51
CA LEU A 51 -2.66 9.04 -10.43
C LEU A 51 -2.88 9.48 -8.99
N ARG A 52 -3.17 8.55 -8.08
CA ARG A 52 -3.32 8.88 -6.65
C ARG A 52 -2.08 9.55 -6.09
N VAL A 53 -0.92 8.96 -6.36
CA VAL A 53 0.37 9.47 -5.88
C VAL A 53 0.70 10.81 -6.52
N ARG A 54 0.57 10.93 -7.85
CA ARG A 54 0.85 12.18 -8.57
C ARG A 54 -0.05 13.35 -8.14
N LEU A 55 -1.29 13.06 -7.77
CA LEU A 55 -2.24 14.06 -7.29
C LEU A 55 -2.20 14.24 -5.76
N HIS A 56 -1.21 13.64 -5.07
CA HIS A 56 -1.05 13.70 -3.61
C HIS A 56 -2.35 13.37 -2.86
N ARG A 57 -3.12 12.41 -3.40
CA ARG A 57 -4.40 12.01 -2.83
C ARG A 57 -4.12 11.13 -1.60
N PRO A 58 -4.92 11.24 -0.53
CA PRO A 58 -4.72 10.44 0.68
C PRO A 58 -4.63 8.94 0.36
N LEU A 59 -3.65 8.28 0.97
CA LEU A 59 -3.48 6.83 0.89
C LEU A 59 -4.25 6.18 2.05
N PRO A 60 -5.30 5.40 1.77
CA PRO A 60 -5.95 4.62 2.81
C PRO A 60 -4.98 3.62 3.42
N ILE A 61 -5.10 3.40 4.72
CA ILE A 61 -4.46 2.26 5.38
C ILE A 61 -4.86 0.97 4.68
N GLY A 62 -3.91 0.05 4.55
CA GLY A 62 -4.10 -1.23 3.88
C GLY A 62 -3.86 -1.16 2.37
N THR A 63 -3.59 0.02 1.81
CA THR A 63 -3.24 0.15 0.39
C THR A 63 -1.92 -0.55 0.11
N VAL A 64 -1.88 -1.34 -0.97
CA VAL A 64 -0.63 -1.92 -1.49
C VAL A 64 0.01 -0.88 -2.41
N VAL A 65 1.23 -0.49 -2.09
CA VAL A 65 1.98 0.56 -2.80
C VAL A 65 3.22 0.00 -3.46
N VAL A 66 3.57 0.59 -4.60
CA VAL A 66 4.82 0.34 -5.30
C VAL A 66 5.69 1.59 -5.18
N PHE A 67 6.96 1.43 -4.83
CA PHE A 67 7.89 2.51 -4.51
C PHE A 67 9.31 2.15 -4.94
N ARG A 68 10.16 3.17 -5.11
CA ARG A 68 11.61 3.00 -5.30
C ARG A 68 12.27 2.66 -3.96
N PRO A 69 13.43 1.98 -3.94
CA PRO A 69 14.16 1.78 -2.69
C PRO A 69 14.40 3.12 -1.98
N PRO A 70 14.06 3.26 -0.69
CA PRO A 70 14.28 4.50 0.04
C PRO A 70 15.79 4.73 0.27
N PRO A 71 16.20 5.96 0.69
CA PRO A 71 17.61 6.32 0.83
C PRO A 71 18.47 5.33 1.63
N PRO A 72 18.00 4.73 2.76
CA PRO A 72 18.79 3.72 3.47
C PRO A 72 19.09 2.46 2.64
N LEU A 73 18.14 2.01 1.80
CA LEU A 73 18.38 0.86 0.92
C LEU A 73 19.27 1.22 -0.26
N GLN A 74 19.14 2.43 -0.82
CA GLN A 74 20.04 2.91 -1.87
C GLN A 74 21.49 2.98 -1.37
N ALA A 75 21.69 3.49 -0.15
CA ALA A 75 23.00 3.50 0.51
C ALA A 75 23.56 2.08 0.76
N ALA A 76 22.68 1.09 0.93
CA ALA A 76 23.04 -0.32 1.03
C ALA A 76 23.26 -1.01 -0.34
N GLY A 77 23.23 -0.26 -1.45
CA GLY A 77 23.54 -0.76 -2.80
C GLY A 77 22.34 -1.22 -3.62
N TYR A 78 21.10 -0.94 -3.19
CA TYR A 78 19.91 -1.24 -4.00
C TYR A 78 19.82 -0.29 -5.20
N ASP A 79 19.47 -0.82 -6.37
CA ASP A 79 19.27 -0.01 -7.57
C ASP A 79 18.12 1.00 -7.36
N PRO A 80 18.36 2.32 -7.46
CA PRO A 80 17.34 3.36 -7.28
C PRO A 80 16.20 3.27 -8.31
N LYS A 81 16.40 2.53 -9.42
CA LYS A 81 15.38 2.28 -10.44
C LYS A 81 14.57 1.01 -10.18
N ALA A 82 14.95 0.21 -9.18
CA ALA A 82 14.17 -0.95 -8.77
C ALA A 82 12.80 -0.52 -8.24
N ALA A 83 11.88 -1.47 -8.16
CA ALA A 83 10.58 -1.23 -7.55
C ALA A 83 10.27 -2.30 -6.51
N LEU A 84 9.89 -1.82 -5.34
CA LEU A 84 9.47 -2.62 -4.21
C LEU A 84 7.96 -2.47 -4.04
N ILE A 85 7.33 -3.49 -3.47
CA ILE A 85 5.90 -3.52 -3.20
C ILE A 85 5.67 -3.94 -1.76
N LYS A 86 4.87 -3.16 -1.02
CA LYS A 86 4.53 -3.35 0.39
C LYS A 86 3.14 -2.78 0.68
N ARG A 87 2.61 -3.02 1.88
CA ARG A 87 1.34 -2.48 2.32
C ARG A 87 1.52 -1.35 3.30
N VAL A 88 0.78 -0.26 3.10
CA VAL A 88 0.73 0.87 4.03
C VAL A 88 0.00 0.46 5.30
N VAL A 89 0.68 0.53 6.45
CA VAL A 89 0.10 0.18 7.75
C VAL A 89 -0.08 1.37 8.68
N ALA A 90 0.64 2.46 8.44
CA ALA A 90 0.48 3.72 9.14
C ALA A 90 0.97 4.88 8.28
N ARG A 91 0.57 6.10 8.63
CA ARG A 91 0.87 7.34 7.91
C ARG A 91 1.28 8.45 8.88
N ALA A 92 1.72 9.58 8.34
CA ALA A 92 2.06 10.78 9.10
C ALA A 92 1.11 11.04 10.29
N GLY A 93 1.69 11.27 11.47
CA GLY A 93 0.98 11.50 12.72
C GLY A 93 0.60 10.25 13.50
N ASP A 94 0.59 9.06 12.87
CA ASP A 94 0.35 7.81 13.60
C ASP A 94 1.55 7.46 14.49
N ARG A 95 1.25 7.08 15.74
CA ARG A 95 2.20 6.42 16.64
C ARG A 95 2.12 4.92 16.46
N VAL A 96 3.24 4.28 16.18
CA VAL A 96 3.32 2.85 15.87
C VAL A 96 4.29 2.14 16.80
N GLU A 97 3.98 0.90 17.14
CA GLU A 97 4.88 -0.01 17.88
C GLU A 97 4.54 -1.45 17.52
N VAL A 98 5.50 -2.36 17.64
CA VAL A 98 5.26 -3.81 17.55
C VAL A 98 5.65 -4.43 18.87
N ARG A 99 4.68 -5.03 19.55
CA ARG A 99 4.85 -5.72 20.83
C ARG A 99 3.96 -6.96 20.87
N GLN A 100 4.47 -8.03 21.48
CA GLN A 100 3.75 -9.31 21.63
C GLN A 100 3.22 -9.84 20.28
N GLY A 101 4.01 -9.66 19.21
CA GLY A 101 3.69 -10.11 17.86
C GLY A 101 2.56 -9.36 17.14
N LEU A 102 2.06 -8.27 17.72
CA LEU A 102 0.99 -7.45 17.16
C LEU A 102 1.51 -6.05 16.80
N LEU A 103 0.97 -5.50 15.71
CA LEU A 103 1.18 -4.11 15.34
C LEU A 103 0.19 -3.28 16.13
N TRP A 104 0.66 -2.25 16.80
CA TRP A 104 -0.18 -1.28 17.50
C TRP A 104 -0.06 0.06 16.78
N ARG A 105 -1.20 0.70 16.57
CA ARG A 105 -1.28 2.04 15.98
C ARG A 105 -2.18 2.91 16.85
N ASN A 106 -1.66 4.03 17.31
CA ASN A 106 -2.36 4.99 18.17
C ASN A 106 -2.94 4.33 19.43
N GLY A 107 -2.21 3.39 20.03
CA GLY A 107 -2.60 2.69 21.26
C GLY A 107 -3.58 1.52 21.07
N ALA A 108 -4.03 1.25 19.84
CA ALA A 108 -4.91 0.13 19.53
C ALA A 108 -4.18 -0.95 18.70
N PRO A 109 -4.42 -2.25 18.96
CA PRO A 109 -3.90 -3.30 18.11
C PRO A 109 -4.54 -3.22 16.71
N VAL A 110 -3.71 -3.31 15.68
CA VAL A 110 -4.14 -3.34 14.29
C VAL A 110 -4.51 -4.78 13.94
N ALA A 111 -5.81 -5.04 13.82
CA ALA A 111 -6.28 -6.25 13.17
C ALA A 111 -5.87 -6.22 11.68
N SER A 112 -5.20 -7.26 11.23
CA SER A 112 -4.85 -7.42 9.82
C SER A 112 -5.23 -8.82 9.37
N ASP A 113 -6.32 -8.90 8.60
CA ASP A 113 -6.79 -10.10 7.90
C ASP A 113 -5.81 -10.58 6.81
N TRP A 114 -4.79 -9.76 6.51
CA TRP A 114 -3.76 -9.99 5.51
C TRP A 114 -2.39 -10.36 6.08
N ALA A 115 -2.19 -10.36 7.40
CA ALA A 115 -0.92 -10.82 7.99
C ALA A 115 -0.80 -12.35 7.89
N ALA A 116 0.35 -12.84 7.41
CA ALA A 116 0.59 -14.28 7.35
C ALA A 116 0.75 -14.93 8.74
N ALA A 117 1.39 -14.22 9.68
CA ALA A 117 1.71 -14.70 11.02
C ALA A 117 1.89 -13.53 12.01
N PRO A 118 1.85 -13.79 13.33
CA PRO A 118 2.35 -12.85 14.33
C PRO A 118 3.80 -12.45 14.05
N MET A 119 4.14 -11.20 14.36
CA MET A 119 5.50 -10.69 14.17
C MET A 119 6.46 -11.30 15.20
N ASP A 120 7.62 -11.77 14.77
CA ASP A 120 8.66 -12.31 15.65
C ASP A 120 9.71 -11.26 16.07
N TYR A 121 9.53 -10.02 15.65
CA TYR A 121 10.34 -8.86 16.00
C TYR A 121 9.59 -7.86 16.87
N GLN A 122 10.36 -6.96 17.50
CA GLN A 122 9.83 -5.79 18.19
C GLN A 122 10.17 -4.53 17.42
N LEU A 123 9.25 -3.56 17.46
CA LEU A 123 9.46 -2.22 16.92
C LEU A 123 9.19 -1.25 18.05
N GLN A 124 10.24 -0.51 18.43
CA GLN A 124 10.12 0.48 19.48
C GLN A 124 9.10 1.56 19.09
N PRO A 125 8.40 2.18 20.06
CA PRO A 125 7.37 3.14 19.72
C PRO A 125 7.94 4.40 19.10
N PHE A 126 7.38 4.83 17.96
CA PHE A 126 7.70 6.12 17.35
C PHE A 126 6.48 6.69 16.62
N THR A 127 6.56 7.98 16.28
CA THR A 127 5.53 8.69 15.51
C THR A 127 6.06 9.01 14.12
N LEU A 128 5.25 8.74 13.10
CA LEU A 128 5.60 9.07 11.72
C LEU A 128 5.56 10.58 11.48
N ALA A 129 6.63 11.13 10.89
CA ALA A 129 6.67 12.54 10.51
C ALA A 129 5.77 12.81 9.28
N ALA A 130 5.58 14.09 8.95
CA ALA A 130 4.90 14.50 7.73
C ALA A 130 5.59 13.90 6.49
N GLY A 131 4.79 13.44 5.52
CA GLY A 131 5.31 12.81 4.30
C GLY A 131 5.92 11.42 4.51
N GLN A 132 5.72 10.78 5.66
CA GLN A 132 6.19 9.42 5.93
C GLN A 132 5.06 8.41 6.03
N LEU A 133 5.36 7.19 5.56
CA LEU A 133 4.52 6.02 5.71
C LEU A 133 5.29 4.92 6.44
N LEU A 134 4.59 4.10 7.23
CA LEU A 134 5.10 2.79 7.61
C LEU A 134 4.55 1.78 6.60
N VAL A 135 5.43 1.07 5.90
CA VAL A 135 5.04 0.01 4.97
C VAL A 135 5.62 -1.32 5.40
N LEU A 136 4.77 -2.35 5.47
CA LEU A 136 5.17 -3.70 5.86
C LEU A 136 4.77 -4.70 4.77
N GLY A 137 5.51 -5.79 4.66
CA GLY A 137 5.10 -6.94 3.87
C GLY A 137 3.98 -7.69 4.56
N ASP A 138 3.13 -8.35 3.77
CA ASP A 138 2.11 -9.24 4.31
C ASP A 138 2.74 -10.50 4.93
N ASN A 139 3.89 -10.92 4.39
CA ASN A 139 4.74 -11.97 4.91
C ASN A 139 5.72 -11.38 5.95
N ARG A 140 5.16 -11.01 7.11
CA ARG A 140 5.76 -10.13 8.12
C ARG A 140 7.21 -10.47 8.49
N ASN A 141 7.49 -11.75 8.74
CA ASN A 141 8.78 -12.20 9.26
C ASN A 141 9.80 -12.51 8.16
N ALA A 142 9.37 -12.46 6.89
CA ALA A 142 10.20 -12.76 5.72
C ALA A 142 10.16 -11.61 4.69
N SER A 143 10.13 -10.37 5.17
CA SER A 143 9.99 -9.18 4.34
C SER A 143 11.04 -8.13 4.70
N LEU A 144 11.80 -7.67 3.68
CA LEU A 144 12.63 -6.48 3.80
C LEU A 144 11.76 -5.23 3.65
N ASP A 145 11.35 -4.64 4.76
CA ASP A 145 10.41 -3.51 4.82
C ASP A 145 10.72 -2.53 5.97
N SER A 146 9.80 -1.59 6.24
CA SER A 146 10.06 -0.46 7.13
C SER A 146 10.45 -0.83 8.56
N HIS A 147 10.23 -2.07 9.01
CA HIS A 147 10.72 -2.49 10.33
C HIS A 147 12.26 -2.58 10.39
N LEU A 148 12.94 -2.74 9.25
CA LEU A 148 14.40 -2.84 9.16
C LEU A 148 15.06 -1.53 8.74
N TRP A 149 14.47 -0.83 7.77
CA TRP A 149 15.07 0.37 7.17
C TRP A 149 14.35 1.68 7.54
N GLY A 150 13.32 1.62 8.39
CA GLY A 150 12.59 2.79 8.89
C GLY A 150 11.43 3.25 8.00
N PRO A 151 10.86 4.43 8.26
CA PRO A 151 9.74 4.96 7.50
C PRO A 151 10.05 5.20 6.02
N LEU A 152 9.05 4.98 5.16
CA LEU A 152 9.10 5.27 3.72
C LEU A 152 8.72 6.73 3.47
N PRO A 153 9.57 7.54 2.82
CA PRO A 153 9.18 8.85 2.32
C PRO A 153 8.15 8.74 1.18
N GLU A 154 7.07 9.53 1.22
CA GLU A 154 5.99 9.49 0.22
C GLU A 154 6.48 9.85 -1.19
N GLU A 155 7.55 10.64 -1.31
CA GLU A 155 8.17 10.98 -2.60
C GLU A 155 8.75 9.77 -3.35
N GLU A 156 9.04 8.67 -2.64
CA GLU A 156 9.54 7.44 -3.26
C GLU A 156 8.42 6.59 -3.89
N LEU A 157 7.16 6.95 -3.66
CA LEU A 157 6.02 6.24 -4.23
C LEU A 157 5.99 6.35 -5.76
N ILE A 158 5.78 5.21 -6.41
CA ILE A 158 5.55 5.09 -7.85
C ILE A 158 4.04 5.05 -8.14
N GLY A 159 3.27 4.34 -7.33
CA GLY A 159 1.83 4.16 -7.52
C GLY A 159 1.21 3.17 -6.53
N THR A 160 -0.07 2.87 -6.71
CA THR A 160 -0.78 1.87 -5.90
C THR A 160 -1.18 0.66 -6.73
N ALA A 161 -0.94 -0.53 -6.18
CA ALA A 161 -1.34 -1.79 -6.81
C ALA A 161 -2.82 -2.04 -6.52
N ILE A 162 -3.66 -1.93 -7.56
CA ILE A 162 -5.11 -1.99 -7.41
C ILE A 162 -5.64 -3.42 -7.62
N TRP A 163 -5.20 -4.08 -8.69
CA TRP A 163 -5.76 -5.35 -9.16
C TRP A 163 -4.62 -6.34 -9.40
N ARG A 164 -4.84 -7.60 -9.03
CA ARG A 164 -4.11 -8.74 -9.58
C ARG A 164 -4.89 -9.28 -10.76
N TYR A 165 -4.31 -9.22 -11.95
CA TYR A 165 -4.97 -9.63 -13.19
C TYR A 165 -4.46 -10.97 -13.74
N TRP A 166 -3.34 -11.49 -13.20
CA TRP A 166 -2.81 -12.80 -13.53
C TRP A 166 -2.21 -13.46 -12.27
N PRO A 167 -2.34 -14.79 -12.10
CA PRO A 167 -3.08 -15.74 -12.94
C PRO A 167 -4.60 -15.53 -12.87
N LEU A 168 -5.33 -15.91 -13.92
CA LEU A 168 -6.78 -15.62 -14.05
C LEU A 168 -7.63 -16.22 -12.92
N ASN A 169 -7.25 -17.41 -12.44
CA ASN A 169 -7.91 -18.07 -11.30
C ASN A 169 -7.75 -17.34 -9.97
N ARG A 170 -6.85 -16.35 -9.90
CA ARG A 170 -6.66 -15.47 -8.75
C ARG A 170 -7.01 -14.02 -9.09
N PHE A 171 -7.71 -13.73 -10.18
CA PHE A 171 -8.09 -12.36 -10.50
C PHE A 171 -8.82 -11.68 -9.32
N GLY A 172 -8.46 -10.45 -8.97
CA GLY A 172 -9.15 -9.72 -7.90
C GLY A 172 -8.49 -8.43 -7.43
N LEU A 173 -9.24 -7.68 -6.61
CA LEU A 173 -8.78 -6.45 -5.95
C LEU A 173 -7.73 -6.75 -4.87
N LEU A 174 -6.69 -5.91 -4.80
CA LEU A 174 -5.65 -5.97 -3.77
C LEU A 174 -5.93 -5.01 -2.61
N SER A 175 -6.62 -3.91 -2.90
CA SER A 175 -7.18 -3.01 -1.91
C SER A 175 -8.56 -3.54 -1.50
N ARG A 176 -8.60 -4.37 -0.45
CA ARG A 176 -9.82 -4.45 0.35
C ARG A 176 -9.81 -3.23 1.26
N GLN A 177 -10.56 -2.22 0.85
CA GLN A 177 -11.04 -1.21 1.77
C GLN A 177 -11.72 -2.00 2.90
N LEU A 178 -11.21 -1.92 4.13
CA LEU A 178 -11.79 -2.59 5.29
C LEU A 178 -13.31 -2.36 5.23
N SER A 179 -14.05 -3.45 5.08
CA SER A 179 -15.50 -3.42 4.99
C SER A 179 -16.02 -2.65 6.21
N ARG A 180 -16.95 -1.70 6.02
CA ARG A 180 -17.60 -0.92 7.08
C ARG A 180 -18.08 -1.77 8.28
N ARG A 181 -18.25 -3.09 8.11
CA ARG A 181 -18.65 -4.02 9.17
C ARG A 181 -17.61 -4.21 10.28
N GLU A 182 -16.31 -4.04 10.01
CA GLU A 182 -15.27 -4.24 11.02
C GLU A 182 -15.04 -3.00 11.91
N ILE A 183 -15.50 -1.83 11.47
CA ILE A 183 -15.43 -0.58 12.25
C ILE A 183 -16.26 -0.69 13.56
N ARG A 184 -17.33 -1.50 13.55
CA ARG A 184 -18.22 -1.65 14.73
C ARG A 184 -17.61 -2.49 15.85
N ILE A 185 -16.60 -3.32 15.56
CA ILE A 185 -15.95 -4.18 16.56
C ILE A 185 -14.88 -3.39 17.34
N TYR A 186 -14.46 -2.23 16.85
CA TYR A 186 -13.34 -1.45 17.40
C TYR A 186 -13.68 0.00 17.76
N ALA A 187 -14.97 0.35 17.88
CA ALA A 187 -15.32 1.61 18.56
C ALA A 187 -14.93 1.47 20.04
N PRO A 188 -14.08 2.35 20.61
CA PRO A 188 -13.85 2.34 22.04
C PRO A 188 -15.22 2.50 22.73
N SER A 189 -15.51 1.64 23.71
CA SER A 189 -16.61 1.87 24.64
C SER A 189 -16.43 3.26 25.22
N THR A 190 -17.23 4.23 24.77
CA THR A 190 -17.34 5.53 25.40
C THR A 190 -18.08 5.33 26.72
N ALA A 191 -17.39 4.77 27.71
CA ALA A 191 -17.76 4.96 29.10
C ALA A 191 -17.22 6.36 29.47
N PRO A 192 -18.07 7.31 29.85
CA PRO A 192 -17.59 8.62 30.28
C PRO A 192 -16.78 8.46 31.57
N LEU A 193 -15.57 9.02 31.56
CA LEU A 193 -14.78 9.26 32.77
C LEU A 193 -15.34 10.48 33.50
N ALA A 194 -15.57 10.27 34.80
CA ALA A 194 -15.69 11.25 35.89
C ALA A 194 -17.03 11.97 36.10
N ALA A 195 -17.62 11.73 37.28
CA ALA A 195 -17.93 12.81 38.20
C ALA A 195 -17.53 12.39 39.61
N GLU A 196 -16.65 13.20 40.20
CA GLU A 196 -16.14 13.11 41.57
C GLU A 196 -17.30 13.10 42.59
N HIS A 197 -17.16 12.29 43.63
CA HIS A 197 -17.86 12.50 44.91
C HIS A 197 -16.85 13.12 45.88
N LEU A 198 -16.90 14.44 45.98
CA LEU A 198 -16.51 15.17 47.17
C LEU A 198 -17.74 15.92 47.66
N GLY A 199 -18.32 15.38 48.73
CA GLY A 199 -19.45 15.89 49.49
C GLY A 199 -19.54 15.07 50.78
#